data_AF-A0A540LEV6-F1
#
_entry.id   AF-A0A540LEV6-F1
#
_cell.length_a   1.000
_cell.length_b   1.000
_cell.length_c   1.000
_cell.angle_alpha   90.00
_cell.angle_beta   90.00
_cell.angle_gamma   90.00
#
_symmetry.space_group_name_H-M   'P 1'
#
loop_
_entity.id
_entity.type
_entity.pdbx_description
1 polymer ?
#
loop_
_entity_poly.entity_id
_entity_poly.type
_entity_poly.pdbx_seq_one_letter_code
_entity_poly.pdbx_strand_id
1 'polypeptide(L)'
;MNELIRVVGICHGLVFLGVAGDTLTLANTFIIFNPSMRKSVTLPKPTIGRYRTCIGFGFDAVTNDNKVVRFVADRPNTFHEDYSLAGGSWSNPRSLDHACEVMVPLKSQAFVNGAIPIYFPYISIYFPNH
;
A
#
# COMPACT_ATOMS: atom_id res chain seq x y z
N MET A 1 15.91 13.20 -16.85
CA MET A 1 15.64 12.43 -15.63
C MET A 1 14.21 11.97 -15.77
N ASN A 2 13.98 10.70 -16.08
CA ASN A 2 12.65 10.20 -16.39
C ASN A 2 12.02 9.63 -15.12
N GLU A 3 10.81 10.07 -14.80
CA GLU A 3 10.04 9.49 -13.71
C GLU A 3 9.23 8.31 -14.25
N LEU A 4 9.36 7.17 -13.58
CA LEU A 4 8.58 5.97 -13.88
C LEU A 4 7.34 5.97 -13.00
N ILE A 5 6.17 6.04 -13.62
CA ILE A 5 4.87 5.92 -12.96
C ILE A 5 4.36 4.49 -13.13
N ARG A 6 4.08 3.81 -12.02
CA ARG A 6 3.54 2.46 -12.00
C ARG A 6 2.17 2.44 -11.33
N VAL A 7 1.21 1.78 -11.96
CA VAL A 7 -0.06 1.42 -11.31
C VAL A 7 0.20 0.31 -10.30
N VAL A 8 -0.06 0.58 -9.03
CA VAL A 8 0.07 -0.37 -7.93
C VAL A 8 -1.23 -1.15 -7.77
N GLY A 9 -2.37 -0.45 -7.76
CA GLY A 9 -3.70 -1.05 -7.61
C GLY A 9 -4.82 -0.11 -8.05
N ILE A 10 -6.03 -0.65 -8.18
CA ILE A 10 -7.25 0.08 -8.52
C ILE A 10 -8.35 -0.40 -7.56
N CYS A 11 -9.08 0.53 -6.94
CA CYS A 11 -10.16 0.22 -6.02
C CYS A 11 -11.22 1.32 -6.06
N HIS A 12 -12.50 0.96 -6.15
CA HIS A 12 -13.64 1.91 -6.12
C HIS A 12 -13.48 3.12 -7.06
N GLY A 13 -12.98 2.89 -8.29
CA GLY A 13 -12.77 3.94 -9.28
C GLY A 13 -11.56 4.85 -9.01
N LEU A 14 -10.81 4.59 -7.94
CA LEU A 14 -9.54 5.24 -7.62
C LEU A 14 -8.37 4.39 -8.12
N VAL A 15 -7.34 5.04 -8.62
CA VAL A 15 -6.09 4.43 -9.10
C VAL A 15 -4.98 4.79 -8.13
N PHE A 16 -4.31 3.78 -7.58
CA PHE A 16 -3.14 3.96 -6.74
C PHE A 16 -1.86 3.82 -7.56
N LEU A 17 -1.06 4.88 -7.56
CA LEU A 17 0.13 5.06 -8.37
C LEU A 17 1.37 5.17 -7.48
N GLY A 18 2.45 4.51 -7.89
CA GLY A 18 3.78 4.68 -7.33
C GLY A 18 4.68 5.38 -8.35
N VAL A 19 5.39 6.42 -7.93
CA VAL A 19 6.37 7.14 -8.75
C VAL A 19 7.78 6.83 -8.25
N ALA A 20 8.61 6.32 -9.14
CA ALA A 20 10.03 6.07 -8.93
C ALA A 20 10.87 6.94 -9.87
N GLY A 21 12.10 7.25 -9.49
CA GLY A 21 13.06 7.90 -10.39
C GLY A 21 13.58 6.93 -11.47
N ASP A 22 14.65 7.32 -12.17
CA ASP A 22 15.28 6.59 -13.28
C ASP A 22 15.80 5.16 -12.93
N THR A 23 15.76 4.75 -11.66
CA THR A 23 16.22 3.42 -11.21
C THR A 23 15.03 2.56 -10.77
N LEU A 24 15.15 1.24 -10.90
CA LEU A 24 14.21 0.20 -10.40
C LEU A 24 14.04 0.20 -8.87
N THR A 25 14.23 1.35 -8.22
CA THR A 25 14.09 1.54 -6.78
C THR A 25 12.63 1.56 -6.36
N LEU A 26 12.40 1.28 -5.08
CA LEU A 26 11.10 1.42 -4.44
C LEU A 26 10.57 2.85 -4.67
N ALA A 27 9.31 2.95 -5.10
CA ALA A 27 8.62 4.22 -5.34
C ALA A 27 8.76 5.14 -4.12
N ASN A 28 9.07 6.41 -4.38
CA ASN A 28 9.31 7.43 -3.35
C ASN A 28 8.06 8.26 -3.07
N THR A 29 7.19 8.35 -4.07
CA THR A 29 5.98 9.14 -4.02
C THR A 29 4.82 8.25 -4.38
N PHE A 30 3.75 8.33 -3.60
CA PHE A 30 2.53 7.59 -3.83
C PHE A 30 1.39 8.56 -4.07
N ILE A 31 0.55 8.26 -5.06
CA ILE A 31 -0.55 9.12 -5.48
C ILE A 31 -1.81 8.27 -5.57
N ILE A 32 -2.91 8.73 -4.98
CA ILE A 32 -4.25 8.22 -5.26
C ILE A 32 -4.90 9.18 -6.25
N PHE A 33 -5.34 8.66 -7.39
CA PHE A 33 -5.93 9.43 -8.48
C PHE A 33 -7.35 8.98 -8.76
N ASN A 34 -8.29 9.92 -8.80
CA ASN A 34 -9.64 9.74 -9.31
C ASN A 34 -9.70 10.26 -10.75
N PRO A 35 -9.64 9.38 -11.78
CA PRO A 35 -9.69 9.79 -13.18
C PRO A 35 -11.03 10.45 -13.54
N SER A 36 -12.13 9.99 -12.96
CA SER A 36 -13.49 10.50 -13.25
C SER A 36 -13.65 11.95 -12.78
N MET A 37 -13.09 12.28 -11.61
CA MET A 37 -13.14 13.64 -11.06
C MET A 37 -11.92 14.48 -11.43
N ARG A 38 -10.90 13.90 -12.08
CA ARG A 38 -9.59 14.49 -12.35
C ARG A 38 -8.93 15.10 -11.09
N LYS A 39 -9.09 14.43 -9.96
CA LYS A 39 -8.49 14.83 -8.67
C LYS A 39 -7.45 13.81 -8.25
N SER A 40 -6.36 14.28 -7.68
CA SER A 40 -5.33 13.44 -7.08
C SER A 40 -4.98 13.91 -5.68
N VAL A 41 -4.50 12.98 -4.86
CA VAL A 41 -3.85 13.27 -3.60
C VAL A 41 -2.50 12.56 -3.58
N THR A 42 -1.46 13.31 -3.25
CA THR A 42 -0.14 12.76 -2.97
C THR A 42 -0.08 12.39 -1.51
N LEU A 43 0.27 11.15 -1.21
CA LEU A 43 0.40 10.69 0.16
C LEU A 43 1.58 11.40 0.84
N PRO A 44 1.45 11.77 2.13
CA PRO A 44 2.58 12.24 2.92
C PRO A 44 3.64 11.15 3.02
N LYS A 45 4.87 11.53 3.36
CA LYS A 45 5.94 10.56 3.57
C LYS A 45 5.52 9.55 4.66
N PRO A 46 5.72 8.24 4.43
CA PRO A 46 5.41 7.24 5.44
C PRO A 46 6.25 7.46 6.71
N THR A 47 5.75 7.00 7.85
CA THR A 47 6.39 7.23 9.16
C THR A 47 7.68 6.42 9.29
N ILE A 48 7.70 5.23 8.67
CA ILE A 48 8.85 4.33 8.69
C ILE A 48 9.67 4.51 7.42
N GLY A 49 11.00 4.60 7.57
CA GLY A 49 11.95 4.83 6.47
C GLY A 49 11.96 3.77 5.35
N ARG A 50 12.88 3.94 4.38
CA ARG A 50 12.98 3.10 3.17
C ARG A 50 13.66 1.75 3.48
N TYR A 51 12.91 0.79 4.01
CA TYR A 51 13.35 -0.61 4.12
C TYR A 51 12.68 -1.48 3.04
N ARG A 52 12.95 -2.79 3.04
CA ARG A 52 12.23 -3.76 2.19
C ARG A 52 10.75 -3.70 2.55
N THR A 53 9.93 -3.28 1.58
CA THR A 53 8.54 -2.92 1.82
C THR A 53 7.60 -3.54 0.80
N CYS A 54 6.42 -3.93 1.30
CA CYS A 54 5.26 -4.26 0.49
C CYS A 54 4.20 -3.18 0.69
N ILE A 55 3.44 -2.88 -0.36
CA ILE A 55 2.38 -1.89 -0.31
C ILE A 55 1.15 -2.42 -1.05
N GLY A 56 -0.02 -2.22 -0.44
CA GLY A 56 -1.31 -2.60 -0.98
C GLY A 56 -2.30 -1.44 -0.88
N PHE A 57 -3.31 -1.43 -1.74
CA PHE A 57 -4.39 -0.44 -1.74
C PHE A 57 -5.73 -1.15 -1.81
N GLY A 58 -6.68 -0.74 -0.98
CA GLY A 58 -7.99 -1.38 -0.91
C GLY A 58 -9.01 -0.53 -0.18
N PHE A 59 -10.25 -1.03 -0.10
CA PHE A 59 -11.34 -0.38 0.60
C PHE A 59 -11.64 -1.12 1.90
N ASP A 60 -11.63 -0.38 3.00
CA ASP A 60 -12.08 -0.82 4.30
C ASP A 60 -13.58 -0.53 4.42
N ALA A 61 -14.39 -1.59 4.29
CA ALA A 61 -15.84 -1.50 4.41
C ALA A 61 -16.32 -1.16 5.83
N VAL A 62 -15.52 -1.46 6.87
CA VAL A 62 -15.88 -1.17 8.26
C VAL A 62 -15.80 0.33 8.52
N THR A 63 -14.74 0.98 8.05
CA THR A 63 -14.57 2.44 8.20
C THR A 63 -15.09 3.23 7.01
N ASN A 64 -15.64 2.57 5.99
CA ASN A 64 -16.07 3.17 4.72
C ASN A 64 -14.99 4.06 4.09
N ASP A 65 -13.75 3.58 4.04
CA ASP A 65 -12.58 4.37 3.65
C ASP A 65 -11.65 3.60 2.72
N ASN A 66 -11.03 4.29 1.77
CA ASN A 66 -9.96 3.70 0.97
C ASN A 66 -8.65 3.83 1.72
N LYS A 67 -7.95 2.71 1.90
CA LYS A 67 -6.72 2.63 2.67
C LYS A 67 -5.56 2.12 1.85
N VAL A 68 -4.37 2.61 2.16
CA VAL A 68 -3.11 2.05 1.69
C VAL A 68 -2.43 1.39 2.87
N VAL A 69 -2.11 0.11 2.75
CA VAL A 69 -1.39 -0.63 3.80
C VAL A 69 0.05 -0.82 3.35
N ARG A 70 0.99 -0.46 4.22
CA ARG A 70 2.41 -0.61 3.97
C ARG A 70 3.02 -1.51 5.03
N PHE A 71 3.68 -2.58 4.58
CA PHE A 71 4.47 -3.48 5.43
C PHE A 71 5.94 -3.19 5.27
N VAL A 72 6.66 -3.19 6.39
CA VAL A 72 8.08 -2.87 6.47
C VAL A 72 8.79 -3.99 7.22
N ALA A 73 9.70 -4.68 6.54
CA ALA A 73 10.53 -5.71 7.16
C ALA A 73 11.85 -5.08 7.66
N ASP A 74 12.04 -5.10 8.98
CA ASP A 74 13.23 -4.63 9.68
C ASP A 74 13.70 -5.72 10.66
N ARG A 75 14.44 -6.70 10.13
CA ARG A 75 14.72 -7.99 10.80
C ARG A 75 15.26 -7.78 12.23
N PRO A 76 14.69 -8.47 13.25
CA PRO A 76 13.72 -9.57 13.17
C PRO A 76 12.25 -9.14 13.05
N ASN A 77 11.96 -7.83 13.13
CA ASN A 77 10.61 -7.31 13.27
C ASN A 77 9.96 -7.00 11.92
N THR A 78 8.63 -7.08 11.88
CA THR A 78 7.84 -6.52 10.79
C THR A 78 6.93 -5.45 11.36
N PHE A 79 6.77 -4.35 10.65
CA PHE A 79 5.83 -3.29 11.01
C PHE A 79 4.81 -3.11 9.90
N HIS A 80 3.61 -2.66 10.25
CA HIS A 80 2.66 -2.11 9.30
C HIS A 80 2.23 -0.72 9.70
N GLU A 81 1.90 0.08 8.70
CA GLU A 81 1.21 1.36 8.83
C GLU A 81 0.15 1.47 7.75
N ASP A 82 -0.96 2.11 8.09
CA ASP A 82 -2.13 2.26 7.23
C ASP A 82 -2.36 3.75 6.95
N TYR A 83 -2.45 4.12 5.67
CA TYR A 83 -2.91 5.44 5.27
C TYR A 83 -4.42 5.41 5.13
N SER A 84 -5.10 6.37 5.76
CA SER A 84 -6.53 6.63 5.57
C SER A 84 -6.73 7.74 4.55
N LEU A 85 -7.49 7.49 3.48
CA LEU A 85 -7.80 8.53 2.51
C LEU A 85 -8.73 9.60 3.12
N ALA A 86 -9.73 9.17 3.89
CA ALA A 86 -10.61 10.07 4.62
C ALA A 86 -9.88 10.92 5.67
N GLY A 87 -8.94 10.32 6.40
CA GLY A 87 -8.13 10.98 7.44
C GLY A 87 -6.90 11.71 6.92
N GLY A 88 -6.51 11.49 5.66
CA GLY A 88 -5.37 12.14 5.02
C GLY A 88 -4.00 11.84 5.65
N SER A 89 -3.87 10.81 6.50
CA SER A 89 -2.68 10.55 7.31
C SER A 89 -2.36 9.06 7.47
N TRP A 90 -1.09 8.77 7.75
CA TRP A 90 -0.62 7.44 8.13
C TRP A 90 -0.90 7.18 9.61
N SER A 91 -1.24 5.93 9.93
CA SER A 91 -1.32 5.47 11.30
C SER A 91 0.06 5.35 11.93
N ASN A 92 0.10 5.32 13.27
CA ASN A 92 1.32 4.93 13.96
C ASN A 92 1.74 3.51 13.55
N PRO A 93 3.05 3.27 13.32
CA PRO A 93 3.60 1.95 13.10
C PRO A 93 3.21 0.94 14.16
N ARG A 94 2.75 -0.24 13.75
CA ARG A 94 2.43 -1.36 14.63
C ARG A 94 3.28 -2.57 14.30
N SER A 95 3.86 -3.20 15.31
CA SER A 95 4.65 -4.42 15.13
C SER A 95 3.75 -5.60 14.81
N LEU A 96 4.23 -6.48 13.93
CA LEU A 96 3.72 -7.83 13.72
C LEU A 96 4.73 -8.80 14.35
N ASP A 97 4.25 -9.65 15.26
CA ASP A 97 5.04 -10.69 15.92
C ASP A 97 5.54 -11.77 14.95
N HIS A 98 4.95 -11.87 13.76
CA HIS A 98 5.32 -12.84 12.74
C HIS A 98 6.01 -12.11 11.60
N ALA A 99 7.28 -12.48 11.36
CA ALA A 99 8.04 -12.01 10.22
C ALA A 99 7.25 -12.33 8.96
N CYS A 100 6.65 -11.30 8.35
CA CYS A 100 6.16 -11.43 7.00
C CYS A 100 7.41 -11.62 6.15
N GLU A 101 7.63 -12.82 5.64
CA GLU A 101 8.61 -13.02 4.57
C GLU A 101 8.12 -12.20 3.38
N VAL A 102 8.56 -10.94 3.32
CA VAL A 102 8.32 -10.02 2.23
C VAL A 102 9.12 -10.55 1.03
N MET A 103 8.57 -11.57 0.37
CA MET A 103 9.10 -12.13 -0.86
C MET A 103 8.60 -11.24 -2.00
N VAL A 104 9.49 -10.40 -2.51
CA VAL A 104 9.25 -9.57 -3.70
C VAL A 104 9.41 -10.48 -4.92
N PRO A 105 8.39 -10.64 -5.79
CA PRO A 105 8.57 -10.08 -7.15
C PRO A 105 7.28 -9.62 -7.89
N LEU A 106 7.46 -8.49 -8.60
CA LEU A 106 7.01 -8.18 -9.97
C LEU A 106 5.78 -8.93 -10.53
N LYS A 107 4.56 -8.49 -10.21
CA LYS A 107 3.46 -8.15 -11.16
C LYS A 107 2.13 -7.98 -10.41
N SER A 108 1.33 -7.03 -10.84
CA SER A 108 0.01 -6.70 -10.26
C SER A 108 -1.07 -7.49 -11.01
N GLN A 109 -1.95 -8.16 -10.28
CA GLN A 109 -3.23 -8.67 -10.78
C GLN A 109 -4.30 -8.46 -9.70
N ALA A 110 -5.53 -8.20 -10.13
CA ALA A 110 -6.67 -7.76 -9.32
C ALA A 110 -7.81 -8.79 -9.34
N PHE A 111 -8.54 -9.00 -8.22
CA PHE A 111 -10.02 -8.93 -8.11
C PHE A 111 -10.59 -9.22 -6.69
N VAL A 112 -11.93 -9.15 -6.57
CA VAL A 112 -12.83 -8.69 -5.48
C VAL A 112 -13.53 -9.81 -4.67
N ASN A 113 -13.73 -9.64 -3.33
CA ASN A 113 -15.00 -9.88 -2.59
C ASN A 113 -14.89 -9.82 -1.04
N GLY A 114 -15.55 -8.84 -0.40
CA GLY A 114 -16.27 -8.99 0.88
C GLY A 114 -15.53 -9.13 2.22
N ALA A 115 -14.26 -9.55 2.24
CA ALA A 115 -13.39 -9.54 3.42
C ALA A 115 -12.06 -8.92 2.96
N ILE A 116 -11.42 -8.03 3.73
CA ILE A 116 -10.22 -7.25 3.29
C ILE A 116 -9.21 -8.19 2.62
N PRO A 117 -9.18 -8.31 1.28
CA PRO A 117 -8.15 -9.06 0.63
C PRO A 117 -7.07 -8.02 0.41
N ILE A 118 -6.16 -7.86 1.37
CA ILE A 118 -4.94 -7.13 1.08
C ILE A 118 -4.18 -8.01 0.09
N TYR A 119 -4.43 -7.80 -1.20
CA TYR A 119 -3.90 -8.64 -2.25
C TYR A 119 -2.43 -8.28 -2.43
N PHE A 120 -1.57 -8.99 -1.70
CA PHE A 120 -0.18 -9.10 -2.11
C PHE A 120 -0.16 -10.17 -3.19
N PRO A 121 0.38 -9.89 -4.38
CA PRO A 121 0.41 -10.88 -5.45
C PRO A 121 1.13 -12.19 -5.07
N TYR A 122 1.82 -12.26 -3.91
CA TYR A 122 2.46 -13.48 -3.37
C TYR A 122 2.48 -13.60 -1.83
N ILE A 123 1.64 -12.87 -1.09
CA ILE A 123 1.60 -12.98 0.39
C ILE A 123 0.14 -13.04 0.86
N SER A 124 -0.28 -14.18 1.40
CA SER A 124 -1.53 -14.24 2.16
C SER A 124 -1.24 -13.77 3.58
N ILE A 125 -1.64 -12.54 3.92
CA ILE A 125 -1.61 -12.05 5.30
C ILE A 125 -2.94 -12.40 5.93
N TYR A 126 -2.94 -13.43 6.78
CA TYR A 126 -4.09 -13.79 7.61
C TYR A 126 -4.10 -12.90 8.84
N PHE A 127 -5.11 -12.04 8.98
CA PHE A 127 -5.43 -11.43 10.26
C PHE A 127 -6.38 -12.39 11.00
N PRO A 128 -5.99 -12.94 12.16
CA PRO A 128 -6.95 -13.66 12.98
C PRO A 128 -8.02 -12.66 13.46
N ASN A 129 -9.28 -13.06 13.34
CA ASN A 129 -10.39 -12.34 13.95
C ASN A 129 -10.13 -12.29 15.47
N HIS A 130 -10.01 -11.08 16.02
CA HIS A 130 -10.13 -10.85 17.46
C HIS A 130 -11.59 -10.63 17.82
#